data_AF-A0AAW9K3R4-F1
#
_entry.id   AF-A0AAW9K3R4-F1
#
_cell.length_a   1.000
_cell.length_b   1.000
_cell.length_c   1.000
_cell.angle_alpha   90.00
_cell.angle_beta   90.00
_cell.angle_gamma   90.00
#
_symmetry.space_group_name_H-M   'P 1'
#
loop_
_entity.id
_entity.type
_entity.pdbx_description
1 polymer ?
#
loop_
_entity_poly.entity_id
_entity_poly.type
_entity_poly.pdbx_seq_one_letter_code
_entity_poly.pdbx_strand_id
1 'polypeptide(L)'
;MKKGIAASKGYAIGKVFLQEHEEIVITDTKVSDVEAEKAVLQKALEQAKVQLTAIRDKALAEIGEHEAQVFEAHLTLLDDPEFTGGMLLEIESNSINAMRAVEGVTNTFVMIFDSMEDEYMKERAADIK
;
A
#
# COMPACT_ATOMS: atom_id res chain seq x y z
N MET A 1 -6.87 -36.01 3.90
CA MET A 1 -6.79 -35.31 5.20
C MET A 1 -5.83 -34.14 5.05
N LYS A 2 -6.27 -32.91 5.31
CA LYS A 2 -5.36 -31.75 5.37
C LYS A 2 -4.66 -31.77 6.74
N LYS A 3 -3.32 -31.78 6.76
CA LYS A 3 -2.51 -31.63 7.98
C LYS A 3 -2.02 -30.18 8.01
N GLY A 4 -2.24 -29.48 9.12
CA GLY A 4 -1.73 -28.12 9.35
C GLY A 4 -0.80 -28.07 10.56
N ILE A 5 -0.21 -26.91 10.81
CA ILE A 5 0.54 -26.62 12.04
C ILE A 5 -0.45 -26.06 13.07
N ALA A 6 -0.47 -26.64 14.27
CA ALA A 6 -1.42 -26.23 15.32
C ALA A 6 -0.97 -24.90 15.96
N ALA A 7 -1.72 -23.82 15.70
CA ALA A 7 -1.46 -22.50 16.28
C ALA A 7 -2.18 -22.27 17.62
N SER A 8 -3.42 -22.77 17.76
CA SER A 8 -4.22 -22.63 18.98
C SER A 8 -5.14 -23.83 19.19
N LYS A 9 -5.52 -24.10 20.45
CA LYS A 9 -6.39 -25.21 20.85
C LYS A 9 -7.85 -24.76 20.85
N GLY A 10 -8.75 -25.59 20.32
CA GLY A 10 -10.20 -25.36 20.40
C GLY A 10 -10.97 -25.84 19.18
N TYR A 11 -12.27 -25.53 19.13
CA TYR A 11 -13.12 -25.68 17.95
C TYR A 11 -13.87 -24.36 17.71
N ALA A 12 -14.15 -24.05 16.44
CA ALA A 12 -14.90 -22.86 16.04
C ALA A 12 -15.99 -23.26 15.03
N ILE A 13 -17.13 -22.56 15.08
CA ILE A 13 -18.24 -22.72 14.14
C ILE A 13 -18.56 -21.34 13.59
N GLY A 14 -18.47 -21.17 12.28
CA GLY A 14 -18.67 -19.88 11.63
C GLY A 14 -18.80 -20.03 10.11
N LYS A 15 -19.10 -18.92 9.45
CA LYS A 15 -19.08 -18.88 7.99
C LYS A 15 -17.65 -18.75 7.50
N VAL A 16 -17.33 -19.46 6.42
CA VAL A 16 -16.05 -19.31 5.75
C VAL A 16 -16.06 -17.99 5.00
N PHE A 17 -15.04 -17.17 5.23
CA PHE A 17 -14.69 -16.04 4.38
C PHE A 17 -13.52 -16.49 3.50
N LEU A 18 -13.76 -16.58 2.18
CA LEU A 18 -12.69 -16.87 1.23
C LEU A 18 -12.10 -15.53 0.79
N GLN A 19 -10.88 -15.25 1.22
CA GLN A 19 -10.12 -14.11 0.72
C GLN A 19 -9.55 -14.49 -0.65
N GLU A 20 -10.16 -13.96 -1.70
CA GLU A 20 -9.65 -14.07 -3.06
C GLU A 20 -8.72 -12.87 -3.32
N HIS A 21 -7.54 -13.12 -3.87
CA HIS A 21 -6.68 -12.06 -4.38
C HIS A 21 -7.16 -11.69 -5.78
N GLU A 22 -7.69 -10.48 -5.95
CA GLU A 22 -7.87 -9.90 -7.28
C GLU A 22 -6.50 -9.49 -7.82
N GLU A 23 -6.20 -9.90 -9.05
CA GLU A 23 -4.98 -9.51 -9.73
C GLU A 23 -5.16 -8.08 -10.28
N ILE A 24 -4.33 -7.15 -9.81
CA ILE A 24 -4.33 -5.78 -10.30
C ILE A 24 -3.64 -5.78 -11.67
N VAL A 25 -4.42 -5.64 -12.73
CA VAL A 25 -3.90 -5.57 -14.10
C VAL A 25 -3.54 -4.12 -14.44
N ILE A 26 -2.25 -3.81 -14.44
CA ILE A 26 -1.73 -2.49 -14.80
C ILE A 26 -1.43 -2.47 -16.30
N THR A 27 -2.14 -1.63 -17.05
CA THR A 27 -1.91 -1.46 -18.49
C THR A 27 -0.86 -0.39 -18.75
N ASP A 28 0.20 -0.76 -19.47
CA ASP A 28 1.22 0.17 -19.98
C ASP A 28 0.67 0.94 -21.21
N THR A 29 -0.13 1.98 -20.94
CA THR A 29 -0.66 2.86 -21.98
C THR A 29 -0.13 4.26 -21.83
N LYS A 30 0.38 4.82 -22.93
CA LYS A 30 0.68 6.25 -23.00
C LYS A 30 -0.60 7.05 -22.96
N VAL A 31 -0.59 8.10 -22.17
CA VAL A 31 -1.75 8.94 -21.92
C VAL A 31 -1.58 10.26 -22.67
N SER A 32 -2.64 10.70 -23.32
CA SER A 32 -2.68 12.00 -23.99
C SER A 32 -3.03 13.16 -23.05
N ASP A 33 -3.67 12.87 -21.91
CA ASP A 33 -4.11 13.86 -20.92
C ASP A 33 -3.44 13.59 -19.57
N VAL A 34 -2.22 14.13 -19.43
CA VAL A 34 -1.40 14.03 -18.21
C VAL A 34 -2.09 14.65 -17.01
N GLU A 35 -2.80 15.77 -17.19
CA GLU A 35 -3.45 16.49 -16.10
C GLU A 35 -4.65 15.72 -15.56
N ALA A 36 -5.41 15.04 -16.42
CA ALA A 36 -6.46 14.13 -15.97
C ALA A 36 -5.91 12.98 -15.11
N GLU A 37 -4.79 12.37 -15.50
CA GLU A 37 -4.17 11.28 -14.73
C GLU A 37 -3.60 11.77 -13.39
N LYS A 38 -2.98 12.95 -13.35
CA LYS A 38 -2.54 13.58 -12.09
C LYS A 38 -3.72 13.81 -11.15
N ALA A 39 -4.86 14.28 -11.67
CA ALA A 39 -6.07 14.48 -10.87
C ALA A 39 -6.64 13.14 -10.33
N VAL A 40 -6.61 12.08 -11.15
CA VAL A 40 -6.99 10.72 -10.71
C VAL A 40 -6.07 10.24 -9.59
N LEU A 41 -4.75 10.41 -9.73
CA LEU A 41 -3.78 10.03 -8.71
C LEU A 41 -4.03 10.79 -7.40
N GLN A 42 -4.15 12.12 -7.46
CA GLN A 42 -4.39 12.94 -6.27
C GLN A 42 -5.67 12.53 -5.55
N LYS A 43 -6.75 12.30 -6.31
CA LYS A 43 -8.02 11.82 -5.73
C LYS A 43 -7.86 10.46 -5.05
N ALA A 44 -7.12 9.53 -5.65
CA ALA A 44 -6.86 8.23 -5.07
C ALA A 44 -6.01 8.33 -3.79
N LEU A 45 -4.98 9.19 -3.77
CA LEU A 45 -4.16 9.45 -2.60
C LEU A 45 -4.98 10.02 -1.45
N GLU A 46 -5.85 11.01 -1.71
CA GLU A 46 -6.75 11.57 -0.69
C GLU A 46 -7.71 10.52 -0.13
N GLN A 47 -8.28 9.67 -1.01
CA GLN A 47 -9.14 8.57 -0.57
C GLN A 47 -8.39 7.56 0.30
N ALA A 48 -7.15 7.20 -0.07
CA ALA A 48 -6.29 6.31 0.70
C ALA A 48 -5.95 6.90 2.08
N LYS A 49 -5.62 8.19 2.16
CA LYS A 49 -5.36 8.88 3.44
C LYS A 49 -6.56 8.85 4.37
N VAL A 50 -7.76 9.10 3.86
CA VAL A 50 -9.00 9.02 4.66
C VAL A 50 -9.23 7.62 5.19
N GLN A 51 -9.05 6.59 4.35
CA GLN A 51 -9.22 5.19 4.75
C GLN A 51 -8.18 4.78 5.81
N LEU A 52 -6.91 5.10 5.62
CA LEU A 52 -5.84 4.79 6.57
C LEU A 52 -6.02 5.51 7.90
N THR A 53 -6.48 6.76 7.88
CA THR A 53 -6.81 7.52 9.10
C THR A 53 -7.93 6.83 9.88
N ALA A 54 -8.99 6.37 9.20
CA ALA A 54 -10.08 5.65 9.84
C ALA A 54 -9.62 4.30 10.43
N ILE A 55 -8.72 3.58 9.75
CA ILE A 55 -8.15 2.32 10.24
C ILE A 55 -7.25 2.59 11.46
N ARG A 56 -6.42 3.64 11.43
CA ARG A 56 -5.58 4.07 12.56
C ARG A 56 -6.44 4.36 13.79
N ASP A 57 -7.50 5.15 13.65
CA ASP A 57 -8.37 5.54 14.77
C ASP A 57 -9.08 4.32 15.37
N LYS A 58 -9.47 3.37 14.51
CA LYS A 58 -10.04 2.10 14.96
C LYS A 58 -9.01 1.23 15.68
N ALA A 59 -7.79 1.11 15.15
CA ALA A 59 -6.70 0.36 15.78
C ALA A 59 -6.33 0.95 17.14
N LEU A 60 -6.28 2.29 17.25
CA LEU A 60 -6.02 3.01 18.49
C LEU A 60 -7.09 2.71 19.55
N ALA A 61 -8.36 2.65 19.15
CA ALA A 61 -9.47 2.40 20.05
C ALA A 61 -9.62 0.91 20.46
N GLU A 62 -9.38 -0.03 19.54
CA GLU A 62 -9.67 -1.45 19.76
C GLU A 62 -8.44 -2.27 20.22
N ILE A 63 -7.23 -1.89 19.81
CA ILE A 63 -6.01 -2.70 20.00
C ILE A 63 -4.99 -1.96 20.85
N GLY A 64 -4.71 -0.70 20.51
CA GLY A 64 -3.84 0.18 21.29
C GLY A 64 -2.90 1.02 20.44
N GLU A 65 -2.12 1.88 21.12
CA GLU A 65 -1.26 2.89 20.50
C GLU A 65 -0.13 2.29 19.66
N HIS A 66 0.46 1.16 20.10
CA HIS A 66 1.56 0.54 19.38
C HIS A 66 1.18 0.05 17.98
N GLU A 67 -0.01 -0.54 17.84
CA GLU A 67 -0.51 -1.02 16.54
C GLU A 67 -0.98 0.15 15.66
N ALA A 68 -1.48 1.24 16.27
CA ALA A 68 -1.84 2.45 15.54
C ALA A 68 -0.62 3.13 14.90
N GLN A 69 0.57 3.03 15.52
CA GLN A 69 1.82 3.60 14.98
C GLN A 69 2.21 3.00 13.61
N VAL A 70 1.83 1.74 13.34
CA VAL A 70 2.06 1.14 12.02
C VAL A 70 1.35 1.96 10.95
N PHE A 71 0.06 2.25 11.14
CA PHE A 71 -0.72 3.04 10.19
C PHE A 71 -0.28 4.51 10.13
N GLU A 72 0.25 5.06 11.22
CA GLU A 72 0.83 6.40 11.23
C GLU A 72 2.09 6.51 10.36
N ALA A 73 2.92 5.47 10.34
CA ALA A 73 4.05 5.39 9.42
C ALA A 73 3.60 5.35 7.94
N HIS A 74 2.51 4.64 7.64
CA HIS A 74 1.95 4.59 6.28
C HIS A 74 1.37 5.94 5.85
N LEU A 75 0.70 6.66 6.76
CA LEU A 75 0.23 8.03 6.50
C LEU A 75 1.40 8.98 6.24
N THR A 76 2.47 8.88 7.04
CA THR A 76 3.67 9.70 6.87
C THR A 76 4.32 9.46 5.51
N LEU A 77 4.35 8.22 5.02
CA LEU A 77 4.85 7.89 3.68
C LEU A 77 3.98 8.52 2.57
N LEU A 78 2.66 8.51 2.71
CA LEU A 78 1.74 9.14 1.76
C LEU A 78 1.76 10.68 1.81
N ASP A 79 2.25 11.26 2.89
CA ASP A 79 2.48 12.71 3.01
C ASP A 79 3.87 13.12 2.49
N ASP A 80 4.75 12.16 2.21
CA ASP A 80 6.09 12.44 1.68
C ASP A 80 6.00 13.05 0.26
N PRO A 81 6.51 14.28 0.06
CA PRO A 81 6.57 14.91 -1.26
C PRO A 81 7.48 14.17 -2.24
N GLU A 82 8.49 13.43 -1.78
CA GLU A 82 9.34 12.62 -2.67
C GLU A 82 8.57 11.42 -3.21
N PHE A 83 7.73 10.79 -2.38
CA PHE A 83 6.90 9.66 -2.79
C PHE A 83 5.75 10.10 -3.72
N THR A 84 4.90 11.01 -3.26
CA THR A 84 3.73 11.48 -4.02
C THR A 84 4.12 12.38 -5.19
N GLY A 85 5.12 13.26 -5.00
CA GLY A 85 5.66 14.10 -6.06
C GLY A 85 6.42 13.30 -7.11
N GLY A 86 7.15 12.25 -6.70
CA GLY A 86 7.81 11.32 -7.62
C GLY A 86 6.82 10.65 -8.57
N MET A 87 5.65 10.23 -8.06
CA MET A 87 4.58 9.66 -8.90
C MET A 87 4.02 10.68 -9.89
N LEU A 88 3.77 11.92 -9.44
CA LEU A 88 3.28 12.99 -10.32
C LEU A 88 4.30 13.35 -11.42
N LEU A 89 5.59 13.37 -11.08
CA LEU A 89 6.69 13.61 -12.01
C LEU A 89 6.83 12.48 -13.03
N GLU A 90 6.63 11.23 -12.64
CA GLU A 90 6.62 10.07 -13.53
C GLU A 90 5.50 10.15 -14.57
N ILE A 91 4.28 10.49 -14.14
CA ILE A 91 3.14 10.73 -15.04
C ILE A 91 3.48 11.82 -16.06
N GLU A 92 4.06 12.94 -15.60
CA GLU A 92 4.38 14.08 -16.46
C GLU A 92 5.52 13.79 -17.44
N SER A 93 6.62 13.24 -16.94
CA SER A 93 7.85 13.05 -17.72
C SER A 93 7.71 11.94 -18.76
N ASN A 94 7.00 10.86 -18.41
CA ASN A 94 6.86 9.68 -19.27
C ASN A 94 5.50 9.58 -19.97
N SER A 95 4.55 10.47 -19.64
CA SER A 95 3.18 10.45 -20.17
C SER A 95 2.53 9.07 -20.00
N ILE A 96 2.67 8.50 -18.81
CA ILE A 96 2.14 7.18 -18.40
C ILE A 96 0.91 7.35 -17.52
N ASN A 97 0.13 6.29 -17.37
CA ASN A 97 -1.06 6.29 -16.51
C ASN A 97 -0.67 6.29 -15.03
N ALA A 98 -1.60 6.80 -14.20
CA ALA A 98 -1.40 6.93 -12.76
C ALA A 98 -1.04 5.59 -12.09
N MET A 99 -1.69 4.49 -12.48
CA MET A 99 -1.40 3.16 -11.93
C MET A 99 0.05 2.73 -12.19
N ARG A 100 0.59 3.00 -13.37
CA ARG A 100 1.97 2.64 -13.70
C ARG A 100 2.99 3.50 -12.98
N ALA A 101 2.69 4.79 -12.82
CA ALA A 101 3.54 5.69 -12.04
C ALA A 101 3.59 5.27 -10.56
N VAL A 102 2.44 4.91 -9.97
CA VAL A 102 2.37 4.35 -8.61
C VAL A 102 3.20 3.09 -8.50
N GLU A 103 3.04 2.13 -9.41
CA GLU A 103 3.81 0.88 -9.41
C GLU A 103 5.32 1.13 -9.54
N GLY A 104 5.74 2.01 -10.44
CA GLY A 104 7.15 2.33 -10.65
C GLY A 104 7.82 2.93 -9.41
N VAL A 105 7.18 3.92 -8.79
CA VAL A 105 7.69 4.54 -7.56
C VAL A 105 7.65 3.55 -6.40
N THR A 106 6.55 2.81 -6.24
CA THR A 106 6.40 1.80 -5.18
C THR A 106 7.49 0.73 -5.30
N ASN A 107 7.72 0.16 -6.48
CA ASN A 107 8.78 -0.81 -6.72
C ASN A 107 10.17 -0.24 -6.43
N THR A 108 10.40 1.04 -6.72
CA THR A 108 11.66 1.72 -6.40
C THR A 108 11.90 1.76 -4.89
N PHE A 109 10.88 2.15 -4.12
CA PHE A 109 10.95 2.15 -2.66
C PHE A 109 11.11 0.73 -2.10
N VAL A 110 10.34 -0.24 -2.59
CA VAL A 110 10.48 -1.66 -2.19
C VAL A 110 11.90 -2.16 -2.43
N MET A 111 12.50 -1.87 -3.59
CA MET A 111 13.90 -2.23 -3.86
C MET A 111 14.88 -1.57 -2.90
N ILE A 112 14.66 -0.30 -2.53
CA ILE A 112 15.50 0.40 -1.56
C ILE A 112 15.43 -0.30 -0.20
N PHE A 113 14.23 -0.60 0.31
CA PHE A 113 14.05 -1.28 1.60
C PHE A 113 14.57 -2.74 1.59
N ASP A 114 14.37 -3.48 0.50
CA ASP A 114 14.86 -4.86 0.37
C ASP A 114 16.40 -4.93 0.23
N SER A 115 17.01 -3.86 -0.31
CA SER A 115 18.48 -3.73 -0.40
C SER A 115 19.15 -3.39 0.93
N MET A 116 18.37 -3.06 1.98
CA MET A 116 18.92 -2.85 3.32
C MET A 116 19.27 -4.19 3.98
N GLU A 117 20.41 -4.27 4.67
CA GLU A 117 20.89 -5.52 5.30
C GLU A 117 20.12 -5.90 6.58
N ASP A 118 19.33 -5.00 7.14
CA ASP A 118 18.57 -5.19 8.38
C ASP A 118 17.27 -6.00 8.12
N GLU A 119 17.13 -7.18 8.76
CA GLU A 119 15.93 -8.02 8.66
C GLU A 119 14.65 -7.27 9.02
N TYR A 120 14.70 -6.35 9.99
CA TYR A 120 13.53 -5.54 10.36
C TYR A 120 13.11 -4.59 9.23
N MET A 121 14.07 -4.03 8.49
CA MET A 121 13.78 -3.17 7.34
C MET A 121 13.29 -3.95 6.12
N LYS A 122 13.71 -5.22 5.97
CA LYS A 122 13.16 -6.12 4.94
C LYS A 122 11.72 -6.51 5.22
N GLU A 123 11.34 -6.73 6.48
CA GLU A 123 9.93 -6.94 6.84
C GLU A 123 9.09 -5.70 6.49
N ARG A 124 9.63 -4.48 6.68
CA ARG A 124 8.95 -3.23 6.25
C ARG A 124 8.78 -3.08 4.74
N ALA A 125 9.60 -3.75 3.92
CA ALA A 125 9.40 -3.74 2.47
C ALA A 125 8.09 -4.45 2.08
N ALA A 126 7.68 -5.46 2.85
CA ALA A 126 6.39 -6.15 2.65
C ALA A 126 5.20 -5.26 2.99
N ASP A 127 5.35 -4.30 3.92
CA ASP A 127 4.30 -3.34 4.27
C ASP A 127 4.03 -2.32 3.15
N ILE A 128 5.00 -2.10 2.25
CA ILE A 128 4.88 -1.16 1.12
C ILE A 128 4.26 -1.81 -0.13
N LYS A 129 4.32 -3.14 -0.23
CA LYS A 129 3.92 -3.93 -1.41
C LYS A 129 2.42 -4.23 -1.41
#